data_AF-A0A955TA29-F1
#
_entry.id   AF-A0A955TA29-F1
#
_cell.length_a   1.000
_cell.length_b   1.000
_cell.length_c   1.000
_cell.angle_alpha   90.00
_cell.angle_beta   90.00
_cell.angle_gamma   90.00
#
_symmetry.space_group_name_H-M   'P 1'
#
loop_
_entity.id
_entity.type
_entity.pdbx_description
1 polymer ?
#
loop_
_entity_poly.entity_id
_entity_poly.type
_entity_poly.pdbx_seq_one_letter_code
_entity_poly.pdbx_strand_id
1 'polypeptide(L)'
;VSGLIASAFAVSRMLAMLTEMELVPHSHFGMPGTVQKHTLVYTIVIAIALTIFFDLGRIASLGAVFYIVMDIAIHWGLLRHIRKEIGANPVILITALVLDVVVLSAFLLVKAKSDPLILVVSLAGMAIIFASEVVFLKWKSES
;
A
#
# COMPACT_ATOMS: atom_id res chain seq x y z
N VAL A 1 -16.61 -5.45 14.65
CA VAL A 1 -16.29 -6.68 13.87
C VAL A 1 -16.69 -6.56 12.41
N SER A 2 -17.89 -6.06 12.07
CA SER A 2 -18.34 -5.86 10.68
C SER A 2 -17.39 -5.01 9.81
N GLY A 3 -16.81 -3.93 10.36
CA GLY A 3 -15.90 -3.05 9.61
C GLY A 3 -14.63 -3.72 9.11
N LEU A 4 -13.99 -4.58 9.93
CA LEU A 4 -12.77 -5.31 9.54
C LEU A 4 -13.03 -6.34 8.44
N ILE A 5 -14.18 -7.02 8.50
CA ILE A 5 -14.59 -7.99 7.48
C ILE A 5 -14.89 -7.25 6.16
N ALA A 6 -15.58 -6.10 6.24
CA ALA A 6 -15.88 -5.28 5.07
C ALA A 6 -14.62 -4.74 4.39
N SER A 7 -13.65 -4.21 5.16
CA SER A 7 -12.39 -3.72 4.61
C SER A 7 -11.56 -4.85 3.98
N ALA A 8 -11.48 -6.02 4.63
CA ALA A 8 -10.78 -7.18 4.08
C ALA A 8 -11.40 -7.66 2.76
N PHE A 9 -12.73 -7.67 2.66
CA PHE A 9 -13.43 -8.04 1.43
C PHE A 9 -13.21 -7.01 0.31
N ALA A 10 -13.27 -5.71 0.63
CA ALA A 10 -13.04 -4.64 -0.34
C ALA A 10 -11.62 -4.69 -0.92
N VAL A 11 -10.60 -4.86 -0.06
CA VAL A 11 -9.20 -4.99 -0.48
C VAL A 11 -9.00 -6.24 -1.32
N SER A 12 -9.56 -7.38 -0.89
CA SER A 12 -9.47 -8.64 -1.63
C SER A 12 -10.06 -8.54 -3.04
N ARG A 13 -11.21 -7.85 -3.19
CA ARG A 13 -11.81 -7.61 -4.51
C ARG A 13 -10.97 -6.69 -5.38
N MET A 14 -10.43 -5.61 -4.82
CA MET A 14 -9.57 -4.69 -5.56
C MET A 14 -8.32 -5.40 -6.09
N LEU A 15 -7.65 -6.19 -5.24
CA LEU A 15 -6.47 -6.93 -5.66
C LEU A 15 -6.82 -7.98 -6.71
N ALA A 16 -7.96 -8.67 -6.58
CA ALA A 16 -8.42 -9.61 -7.61
C ALA A 16 -8.64 -8.92 -8.97
N MET A 17 -9.23 -7.72 -9.00
CA MET A 17 -9.37 -6.94 -10.24
C MET A 17 -8.00 -6.55 -10.82
N LEU A 18 -7.06 -6.09 -9.99
CA LEU A 18 -5.70 -5.75 -10.43
C LEU A 18 -4.93 -6.97 -10.94
N THR A 19 -5.17 -8.14 -10.34
CA THR A 19 -4.65 -9.42 -10.83
C THR A 19 -5.24 -9.79 -12.20
N GLU A 20 -6.55 -9.65 -12.38
CA GLU A 20 -7.21 -9.92 -13.68
C GLU A 20 -6.72 -8.96 -14.77
N MET A 21 -6.37 -7.72 -14.41
CA MET A 21 -5.71 -6.76 -15.31
C MET A 21 -4.21 -7.00 -15.49
N GLU A 22 -3.68 -8.10 -14.94
CA GLU A 22 -2.26 -8.48 -15.01
C GLU A 22 -1.30 -7.37 -14.52
N LEU A 23 -1.74 -6.58 -13.54
CA LEU A 23 -0.94 -5.54 -12.87
C LEU A 23 -0.30 -6.06 -11.57
N VAL A 24 -0.78 -7.18 -11.05
CA VAL A 24 -0.26 -7.83 -9.84
C VAL A 24 -0.10 -9.32 -10.10
N PRO A 25 1.08 -9.92 -9.81
CA PRO A 25 1.30 -11.34 -10.04
C PRO A 25 0.36 -12.17 -9.17
N HIS A 26 -0.27 -13.19 -9.76
CA HIS A 26 -0.95 -14.23 -9.00
C HIS A 26 -0.13 -15.51 -9.01
N SER A 27 -0.18 -16.26 -7.91
CA SER A 27 0.17 -17.67 -7.92
C SER A 27 -1.04 -18.48 -7.47
N HIS A 28 -1.51 -19.38 -8.36
CA HIS A 28 -2.48 -20.40 -8.00
C HIS A 28 -1.73 -21.48 -7.20
N PHE A 29 -1.66 -21.29 -5.89
CA PHE A 29 -0.97 -22.19 -4.98
C PHE A 29 -1.81 -23.47 -4.73
N GLY A 30 -2.17 -24.18 -5.80
CA GLY A 30 -2.89 -25.46 -5.75
C GLY A 30 -4.28 -25.45 -5.08
N MET A 31 -4.80 -24.28 -4.70
CA MET A 31 -6.06 -24.14 -3.98
C MET A 31 -7.26 -24.04 -4.95
N PRO A 32 -8.37 -24.76 -4.68
CA PRO A 32 -9.62 -24.61 -5.42
C PRO A 32 -10.37 -23.35 -4.97
N GLY A 33 -10.65 -22.42 -5.89
CA GLY A 33 -11.39 -21.20 -5.56
C GLY A 33 -11.20 -20.06 -6.57
N THR A 34 -11.87 -18.93 -6.33
CA THR A 34 -11.66 -17.69 -7.09
C THR A 34 -10.41 -16.96 -6.59
N VAL A 35 -9.78 -16.14 -7.44
CA VAL A 35 -8.63 -15.30 -7.09
C VAL A 35 -8.88 -14.48 -5.83
N GLN A 36 -10.10 -13.95 -5.68
CA GLN A 36 -10.55 -13.22 -4.48
C GLN A 36 -10.36 -14.02 -3.18
N LYS A 37 -10.75 -15.31 -3.17
CA LYS A 37 -10.62 -16.15 -1.97
C LYS A 37 -9.15 -16.36 -1.61
N HIS A 38 -8.28 -16.57 -2.59
CA HIS A 38 -6.85 -16.77 -2.36
C HIS A 38 -6.22 -15.49 -1.79
N THR A 39 -6.51 -14.35 -2.40
CA THR A 39 -6.09 -13.05 -1.89
C THR A 39 -6.54 -12.80 -0.46
N LEU A 40 -7.80 -13.13 -0.15
CA LEU A 40 -8.35 -12.94 1.19
C LEU A 40 -7.60 -13.79 2.21
N VAL A 41 -7.31 -15.05 1.89
CA VAL A 41 -6.51 -15.93 2.75
C VAL A 41 -5.09 -15.38 2.93
N TYR A 42 -4.40 -14.99 1.86
CA TYR A 42 -3.05 -14.40 1.97
C TYR A 42 -3.03 -13.14 2.84
N THR A 43 -4.02 -12.25 2.65
CA THR A 43 -4.12 -11.01 3.42
C THR A 43 -4.34 -11.28 4.91
N ILE A 44 -5.21 -12.24 5.24
CA ILE A 44 -5.49 -12.62 6.63
C ILE A 44 -4.27 -13.28 7.28
N VAL A 45 -3.59 -14.20 6.57
CA VAL A 45 -2.39 -14.85 7.09
C VAL A 45 -1.28 -13.84 7.37
N ILE A 46 -1.06 -12.90 6.45
CA ILE A 46 -0.09 -11.80 6.64
C ILE A 46 -0.50 -10.92 7.83
N ALA A 47 -1.79 -10.55 7.94
CA ALA A 47 -2.28 -9.74 9.05
C ALA A 47 -2.08 -10.44 10.41
N ILE A 48 -2.34 -11.74 10.50
CA ILE A 48 -2.10 -12.53 11.71
C ILE A 48 -0.61 -12.60 12.03
N ALA A 49 0.24 -12.89 11.03
CA ALA A 49 1.68 -12.92 11.23
C ALA A 49 2.20 -11.56 11.74
N LEU A 50 1.81 -10.46 11.10
CA LEU A 50 2.16 -9.11 11.55
C LEU A 50 1.70 -8.84 12.98
N THR A 51 0.49 -9.28 13.36
CA THR A 51 -0.05 -9.12 14.73
C THR A 51 0.74 -9.91 15.78
N ILE A 52 1.33 -11.05 15.41
CA ILE A 52 2.17 -11.85 16.31
C ILE A 52 3.56 -11.22 16.48
N PHE A 53 4.13 -10.66 15.41
CA PHE A 53 5.48 -10.08 15.42
C PHE A 53 5.54 -8.62 15.87
N PHE A 54 4.45 -7.86 15.69
CA PHE A 54 4.36 -6.44 15.99
C PHE A 54 3.21 -6.14 16.94
N ASP A 55 3.42 -5.24 17.89
CA ASP A 55 2.33 -4.69 18.70
C ASP A 55 1.41 -3.78 17.87
N LEU A 56 0.21 -3.52 18.40
CA LEU A 56 -0.82 -2.71 17.72
C LEU A 56 -0.33 -1.30 17.38
N GLY A 57 0.52 -0.70 18.22
CA GLY A 57 1.05 0.65 18.01
C GLY A 57 2.02 0.69 16.83
N ARG A 58 2.86 -0.33 16.68
CA ARG A 58 3.77 -0.51 15.55
C ARG A 58 3.00 -0.75 14.25
N ILE A 59 1.99 -1.60 14.27
CA ILE A 59 1.15 -1.89 13.09
C ILE A 59 0.43 -0.62 12.62
N ALA A 60 -0.17 0.14 13.55
CA ALA A 60 -0.80 1.42 13.21
C ALA A 60 0.20 2.41 12.61
N SER A 61 1.43 2.43 13.11
CA SER A 61 2.48 3.31 12.61
C SER A 61 2.96 2.93 11.21
N LEU A 62 3.15 1.63 10.96
CA LEU A 62 3.48 1.12 9.63
C LEU A 62 2.38 1.46 8.63
N GLY A 63 1.12 1.24 9.01
CA GLY A 63 -0.04 1.59 8.19
C GLY A 63 -0.11 3.08 7.87
N ALA A 64 0.15 3.95 8.85
CA ALA A 64 0.18 5.39 8.64
C ALA A 64 1.27 5.82 7.64
N VAL A 65 2.49 5.27 7.77
CA VAL A 65 3.57 5.57 6.83
C VAL A 65 3.22 5.10 5.41
N PHE A 66 2.71 3.87 5.25
CA PHE A 66 2.32 3.35 3.94
C PHE A 66 1.19 4.16 3.31
N TYR A 67 0.18 4.56 4.09
CA TYR A 67 -0.94 5.34 3.60
C TYR A 67 -0.50 6.73 3.13
N ILE A 68 0.28 7.44 3.95
CA ILE A 68 0.72 8.80 3.58
C ILE A 68 1.66 8.77 2.36
N VAL A 69 2.55 7.77 2.26
CA VAL A 69 3.42 7.65 1.08
C VAL A 69 2.60 7.31 -0.18
N MET A 70 1.59 6.45 -0.06
CA MET A 70 0.66 6.16 -1.16
C MET A 70 -0.08 7.42 -1.61
N ASP A 71 -0.60 8.23 -0.67
CA ASP A 71 -1.30 9.49 -0.98
C ASP A 71 -0.37 10.47 -1.70
N ILE A 72 0.87 10.63 -1.24
CA ILE A 72 1.90 11.45 -1.91
C ILE A 72 2.11 10.98 -3.35
N ALA A 73 2.25 9.66 -3.55
CA ALA A 73 2.46 9.07 -4.88
C ALA A 73 1.26 9.31 -5.81
N ILE A 74 0.04 9.14 -5.30
CA ILE A 74 -1.21 9.37 -6.05
C ILE A 74 -1.36 10.85 -6.40
N HIS A 75 -1.22 11.76 -5.42
CA HIS A 75 -1.34 13.20 -5.64
C HIS A 75 -0.30 13.70 -6.65
N TRP A 76 0.94 13.23 -6.54
CA TRP A 76 2.00 13.55 -7.50
C TRP A 76 1.71 12.99 -8.90
N GLY A 77 1.30 11.73 -8.99
CA GLY A 77 0.95 11.06 -10.24
C GLY A 77 -0.21 11.77 -10.95
N LEU A 78 -1.23 12.19 -10.18
CA LEU A 78 -2.38 12.94 -10.68
C LEU A 78 -1.96 14.32 -11.19
N LEU A 79 -1.14 15.05 -10.43
CA LEU A 79 -0.66 16.38 -10.80
C LEU A 79 0.17 16.34 -12.10
N ARG A 80 1.00 15.30 -12.27
CA ARG A 80 1.92 15.16 -13.41
C ARG A 80 1.24 14.64 -14.68
N HIS A 81 0.45 13.57 -14.58
CA HIS A 81 0.00 12.81 -15.76
C HIS A 81 -1.48 13.01 -16.08
N ILE A 82 -2.36 13.09 -15.08
CA ILE A 82 -3.83 12.98 -15.29
C ILE A 82 -4.54 14.33 -15.13
N ARG A 83 -3.87 15.36 -14.57
CA ARG A 83 -4.43 16.69 -14.31
C ARG A 83 -5.26 17.26 -15.47
N LYS A 84 -4.78 17.11 -16.71
CA LYS A 84 -5.42 17.70 -17.90
C LYS A 84 -6.69 16.97 -18.33
N GLU A 85 -6.83 15.70 -17.99
CA GLU A 85 -7.96 14.85 -18.44
C GLU A 85 -9.17 14.98 -17.51
N ILE A 86 -8.93 15.15 -16.21
CA ILE A 86 -10.00 15.20 -15.20
C ILE A 86 -10.33 16.61 -14.69
N GLY A 87 -9.67 17.65 -15.21
CA GLY A 87 -9.89 19.03 -14.80
C GLY A 87 -9.57 19.32 -13.33
N ALA A 88 -8.67 18.53 -12.71
CA ALA A 88 -8.39 18.63 -11.30
C ALA A 88 -7.78 20.01 -10.93
N ASN A 89 -8.28 20.61 -9.84
CA ASN A 89 -7.76 21.87 -9.35
C ASN A 89 -6.34 21.68 -8.78
N PRO A 90 -5.30 22.28 -9.40
CA PRO A 90 -3.92 22.06 -8.99
C PRO A 90 -3.64 22.56 -7.57
N VAL A 91 -4.37 23.58 -7.12
CA VAL A 91 -4.19 24.17 -5.79
C VAL A 91 -4.52 23.13 -4.71
N ILE A 92 -5.65 22.42 -4.86
CA ILE A 92 -6.08 21.41 -3.89
C ILE A 92 -5.05 20.28 -3.81
N LEU A 93 -4.57 19.79 -4.96
CA LEU A 93 -3.58 18.70 -5.02
C LEU A 93 -2.24 19.12 -4.40
N ILE A 94 -1.77 20.32 -4.70
CA ILE A 94 -0.52 20.84 -4.11
C ILE A 94 -0.68 21.00 -2.61
N THR A 95 -1.82 21.53 -2.13
CA THR A 95 -2.05 21.67 -0.69
C THR A 95 -2.11 20.32 0.01
N ALA A 96 -2.78 19.31 -0.56
CA ALA A 96 -2.82 17.96 0.00
C ALA A 96 -1.42 17.35 0.07
N LEU A 97 -0.66 17.42 -1.03
CA LEU A 97 0.72 16.93 -1.10
C LEU A 97 1.63 17.59 -0.05
N VAL A 98 1.51 18.91 0.15
CA VAL A 98 2.29 19.62 1.17
C VAL A 98 1.90 19.16 2.58
N LEU A 99 0.60 19.00 2.85
CA LEU A 99 0.13 18.50 4.14
C LEU A 99 0.62 17.07 4.41
N ASP A 100 0.56 16.19 3.41
CA ASP A 100 1.06 14.81 3.53
C ASP A 100 2.55 14.78 3.88
N VAL A 101 3.37 15.59 3.19
CA VAL A 101 4.82 15.69 3.46
C VAL A 101 5.09 16.24 4.86
N VAL A 102 4.34 17.24 5.33
CA VAL A 102 4.48 17.79 6.68
C VAL A 102 4.12 16.74 7.73
N VAL A 103 2.98 16.06 7.56
CA VAL A 103 2.51 15.02 8.49
C VAL A 103 3.49 13.85 8.53
N LEU A 104 3.95 13.37 7.36
CA LEU A 104 4.94 12.29 7.27
C LEU A 104 6.24 12.69 7.98
N SER A 105 6.76 13.88 7.70
CA SER A 105 8.02 14.36 8.29
C SER A 105 7.92 14.45 9.81
N ALA A 106 6.84 15.04 10.33
CA ALA A 106 6.59 15.11 11.77
C ALA A 106 6.46 13.71 12.39
N PHE A 107 5.73 12.81 11.74
CA PHE A 107 5.52 11.44 12.20
C PHE A 107 6.84 10.65 12.26
N LEU A 108 7.66 10.73 11.21
CA LEU A 108 8.95 10.05 11.14
C LEU A 108 9.92 10.59 12.20
N LEU A 109 9.94 11.91 12.45
CA LEU A 109 10.79 12.51 13.50
C LEU A 109 10.40 12.02 14.90
N VAL A 110 9.10 11.92 15.18
CA VAL A 110 8.62 11.39 16.47
C VAL A 110 8.98 9.91 16.59
N LYS A 111 8.79 9.11 15.54
CA LYS A 111 9.09 7.68 15.55
C LYS A 111 10.58 7.36 15.56
N ALA A 112 11.42 8.20 14.95
CA ALA A 112 12.87 8.07 15.00
C ALA A 112 13.43 8.04 16.43
N LYS A 113 12.81 8.82 17.34
CA LYS A 113 13.24 8.90 18.73
C LYS A 113 12.67 7.77 19.59
N SER A 114 11.42 7.39 19.35
CA SER A 114 10.69 6.47 20.23
C SER A 114 10.78 5.01 19.82
N ASP A 115 10.83 4.72 18.51
CA ASP A 115 10.86 3.35 17.99
C ASP A 115 11.56 3.29 16.62
N PRO A 116 12.91 3.26 16.61
CA PRO A 116 13.71 3.22 15.39
C PRO A 116 13.45 1.98 14.51
N LEU A 117 12.97 0.88 15.10
CA LEU A 117 12.67 -0.35 14.36
C LEU A 117 11.57 -0.13 13.32
N ILE A 118 10.55 0.67 13.65
CA ILE A 118 9.46 0.97 12.72
C ILE A 118 9.99 1.67 11.46
N LEU A 119 10.96 2.58 11.60
CA LEU A 119 11.55 3.26 10.45
C LEU A 119 12.23 2.26 9.53
N VAL A 120 13.07 1.39 10.08
CA VAL A 120 13.77 0.36 9.30
C VAL A 120 12.78 -0.58 8.61
N VAL A 121 11.76 -1.07 9.33
CA VAL A 121 10.75 -1.98 8.77
C VAL A 121 9.91 -1.29 7.70
N SER A 122 9.52 -0.04 7.90
CA SER A 122 8.74 0.74 6.92
C SER A 122 9.55 0.98 5.63
N LEU A 123 10.82 1.34 5.75
CA LEU A 123 11.71 1.53 4.61
C LEU A 123 11.98 0.22 3.87
N ALA A 124 12.24 -0.86 4.60
CA ALA A 124 12.42 -2.19 4.02
C ALA A 124 11.15 -2.67 3.32
N GLY A 125 9.98 -2.53 3.95
CA GLY A 125 8.69 -2.87 3.35
C GLY A 125 8.41 -2.08 2.08
N MET A 126 8.64 -0.77 2.11
CA MET A 126 8.50 0.11 0.94
C MET A 126 9.44 -0.32 -0.19
N ALA A 127 10.71 -0.57 0.13
CA ALA A 127 11.69 -1.01 -0.86
C ALA A 127 11.31 -2.37 -1.48
N ILE A 128 10.80 -3.31 -0.68
CA ILE A 128 10.31 -4.61 -1.17
C ILE A 128 9.12 -4.42 -2.11
N ILE A 129 8.15 -3.57 -1.75
CA ILE A 129 6.96 -3.29 -2.59
C ILE A 129 7.40 -2.70 -3.93
N PHE A 130 8.19 -1.62 -3.92
CA PHE A 130 8.68 -0.98 -5.14
C PHE A 130 9.56 -1.90 -5.99
N ALA A 131 10.46 -2.68 -5.36
CA ALA A 131 11.29 -3.62 -6.09
C ALA A 131 10.45 -4.71 -6.77
N SER A 132 9.44 -5.23 -6.06
CA SER A 132 8.51 -6.23 -6.61
C SER A 132 7.73 -5.68 -7.79
N GLU A 133 7.22 -4.44 -7.68
CA GLU A 133 6.49 -3.77 -8.76
C GLU A 133 7.38 -3.53 -9.99
N VAL A 134 8.59 -3.00 -9.79
CA VAL A 134 9.54 -2.72 -10.88
C VAL A 134 9.97 -4.01 -11.57
N VAL A 135 10.29 -5.06 -10.82
CA VAL A 135 10.69 -6.37 -11.39
C VAL A 135 9.53 -6.98 -12.17
N PHE A 136 8.32 -6.94 -11.62
CA PHE A 136 7.12 -7.46 -12.25
C PHE A 136 6.79 -6.74 -13.57
N LEU A 137 6.81 -5.41 -13.57
CA LEU A 137 6.56 -4.61 -14.78
C LEU A 137 7.64 -4.79 -15.84
N LYS A 138 8.91 -4.92 -15.44
CA LYS A 138 10.01 -5.19 -16.38
C LYS A 138 9.87 -6.56 -17.06
N TRP A 139 9.58 -7.61 -16.29
CA TRP A 139 9.38 -8.95 -16.85
C TRP A 139 8.23 -9.01 -17.85
N LYS A 140 7.12 -8.31 -17.57
CA LYS A 140 5.99 -8.23 -18.50
C LYS A 140 6.30 -7.40 -19.75
N SER A 141 7.18 -6.40 -19.65
CA SER A 141 7.60 -5.61 -20.81
C SER A 141 8.53 -6.38 -21.77
N GLU A 142 9.11 -7.50 -21.35
CA GLU A 142 10.01 -8.34 -22.15
C GLU A 142 9.32 -9.58 -22.76
N SER A 143 8.06 -9.85 -22.44
CA SER A 143 7.24 -10.96 -22.99
C SER A 143 6.20 -10.46 -24.00
#